data_AF-A0A268UAS3-F1
#
_entry.id   AF-A0A268UAS3-F1
#
_cell.length_a   1.000
_cell.length_b   1.000
_cell.length_c   1.000
_cell.angle_alpha   90.00
_cell.angle_beta   90.00
_cell.angle_gamma   90.00
#
_symmetry.space_group_name_H-M   'P 1'
#
loop_
_entity.id
_entity.type
_entity.pdbx_description
1 polymer ?
#
loop_
_entity_poly.entity_id
_entity_poly.type
_entity_poly.pdbx_seq_one_letter_code
_entity_poly.pdbx_strand_id
1 'polypeptide(L)'
;MNKILSIVAIASFGISALSADVSDNIVKILQEQTGKKISVLEVKSLSGSSDFKIAIIKDMDTRYEIPIFVSKDGKTMIGLSNVFFSANKGDATLVNEVYKKTQDHNIQQQNSAKLNTLFESIPSDYVISIPSTTKGNQKITYIVSDPMCPHCQQELKNIDTRLKDTNIRLVLVSFLGRESGIKSALVLEKIKTAKTPSEKISILNEIYNPMYKPSGAKDTEIKKVENISKKISDSDIIKYVPYIYEYQK
;
A
#
# COMPACT_ATOMS: atom_id res chain seq x y z
N MET A 1 57.34 -25.65 -4.99
CA MET A 1 57.50 -24.32 -4.35
C MET A 1 56.56 -23.33 -5.03
N ASN A 2 55.67 -22.80 -4.20
CA ASN A 2 54.65 -21.79 -4.43
C ASN A 2 55.02 -20.66 -5.42
N LYS A 3 54.03 -20.21 -6.21
CA LYS A 3 53.44 -18.87 -6.02
C LYS A 3 52.14 -18.73 -6.81
N ILE A 4 51.07 -18.61 -6.04
CA ILE A 4 49.72 -18.17 -6.44
C ILE A 4 49.82 -16.70 -6.84
N LEU A 5 49.33 -16.35 -8.03
CA LEU A 5 49.09 -14.95 -8.41
C LEU A 5 47.58 -14.72 -8.40
N SER A 6 47.09 -14.10 -7.33
CA SER A 6 45.70 -13.70 -7.17
C SER A 6 45.37 -12.52 -8.07
N ILE A 7 44.41 -12.70 -8.98
CA ILE A 7 43.76 -11.60 -9.70
C ILE A 7 42.68 -11.04 -8.78
N VAL A 8 42.89 -9.81 -8.29
CA VAL A 8 41.87 -9.05 -7.57
C VAL A 8 40.86 -8.55 -8.60
N ALA A 9 39.67 -9.15 -8.60
CA ALA A 9 38.50 -8.61 -9.26
C ALA A 9 38.00 -7.41 -8.45
N ILE A 10 38.21 -6.20 -8.97
CA ILE A 10 37.54 -4.99 -8.48
C ILE A 10 36.10 -5.07 -8.99
N ALA A 11 35.23 -5.69 -8.19
CA ALA A 11 33.80 -5.66 -8.41
C ALA A 11 33.28 -4.25 -8.11
N SER A 12 32.71 -3.66 -9.14
CA SER A 12 32.00 -2.39 -9.18
C SER A 12 30.88 -2.33 -8.14
N PHE A 13 31.11 -1.61 -7.04
CA PHE A 13 30.07 -1.10 -6.13
C PHE A 13 30.15 0.43 -6.14
N GLY A 14 29.31 1.06 -6.95
CA GLY A 14 29.35 2.51 -7.15
C GLY A 14 28.03 3.07 -7.66
N ILE A 15 26.90 2.71 -7.03
CA ILE A 15 25.61 3.39 -7.25
C ILE A 15 24.86 3.44 -5.91
N SER A 16 25.29 4.32 -5.00
CA SER A 16 24.49 4.66 -3.79
C SER A 16 24.81 6.04 -3.19
N ALA A 17 25.99 6.61 -3.46
CA ALA A 17 26.36 7.92 -2.88
C ALA A 17 25.56 9.11 -3.46
N LEU A 18 25.26 9.10 -4.77
CA LEU A 18 24.61 10.24 -5.46
C LEU A 18 23.13 10.45 -5.09
N SER A 19 22.46 9.46 -4.48
CA SER A 19 21.07 9.60 -4.01
C SER A 19 20.98 10.16 -2.59
N ALA A 20 22.01 9.96 -1.78
CA ALA A 20 22.07 10.51 -0.42
C ALA A 20 22.17 12.05 -0.48
N ASP A 21 23.07 12.58 -1.32
CA ASP A 21 23.29 14.03 -1.46
C ASP A 21 22.03 14.79 -1.89
N VAL A 22 21.25 14.23 -2.82
CA VAL A 22 19.99 14.85 -3.28
C VAL A 22 18.97 14.90 -2.16
N SER A 23 18.84 13.81 -1.41
CA SER A 23 17.86 13.71 -0.32
C SER A 23 18.18 14.68 0.81
N ASP A 24 19.46 14.79 1.19
CA ASP A 24 19.93 15.70 2.22
C ASP A 24 19.72 17.17 1.82
N ASN A 25 20.00 17.51 0.56
CA ASN A 25 19.76 18.87 0.05
C ASN A 25 18.27 19.24 0.05
N ILE A 26 17.38 18.32 -0.32
CA ILE A 26 15.92 18.53 -0.25
C ILE A 26 15.51 18.85 1.19
N VAL A 27 15.90 18.00 2.15
CA VAL A 27 15.54 18.17 3.57
C VAL A 27 16.07 19.50 4.09
N LYS A 28 17.35 19.80 3.85
CA LYS A 28 18.00 21.03 4.31
C LYS A 28 17.27 22.27 3.80
N ILE A 29 17.07 22.38 2.48
CA ILE A 29 16.48 23.59 1.88
C ILE A 29 15.04 23.77 2.35
N LEU A 30 14.23 22.71 2.37
CA LEU A 30 12.84 22.83 2.79
C LEU A 30 12.73 23.16 4.28
N GLN A 31 13.58 22.58 5.12
CA GLN A 31 13.59 22.91 6.54
C GLN A 31 14.05 24.35 6.79
N GLU A 32 15.10 24.82 6.11
CA GLU A 32 15.59 26.20 6.21
C GLU A 32 14.55 27.24 5.72
N GLN A 33 13.82 26.93 4.64
CA GLN A 33 12.89 27.88 4.02
C GLN A 33 11.48 27.86 4.62
N THR A 34 11.03 26.71 5.14
CA THR A 34 9.64 26.54 5.61
C THR A 34 9.53 26.29 7.11
N GLY A 35 10.64 25.96 7.78
CA GLY A 35 10.63 25.51 9.17
C GLY A 35 10.02 24.13 9.39
N LYS A 36 9.51 23.46 8.34
CA LYS A 36 8.87 22.15 8.46
C LYS A 36 9.89 21.04 8.56
N LYS A 37 9.54 20.00 9.34
CA LYS A 37 10.30 18.76 9.37
C LYS A 37 9.87 17.87 8.20
N ILE A 38 10.81 17.59 7.31
CA ILE A 38 10.58 16.82 6.08
C ILE A 38 11.36 15.52 6.11
N SER A 39 10.79 14.45 5.56
CA SER A 39 11.53 13.23 5.20
C SER A 39 11.37 12.93 3.71
N VAL A 40 12.46 12.53 3.04
CA VAL A 40 12.40 12.03 1.66
C VAL A 40 12.06 10.55 1.70
N LEU A 41 10.95 10.16 1.08
CA LEU A 41 10.48 8.77 1.04
C LEU A 41 11.09 8.00 -0.13
N GLU A 42 11.20 8.65 -1.28
CA GLU A 42 11.62 8.02 -2.52
C GLU A 42 12.21 9.06 -3.47
N VAL A 43 13.21 8.65 -4.26
CA VAL A 43 13.78 9.44 -5.37
C VAL A 43 13.89 8.54 -6.60
N LYS A 44 13.29 8.95 -7.72
CA LYS A 44 13.27 8.23 -8.99
C LYS A 44 13.85 9.07 -10.11
N SER A 45 14.67 8.46 -10.96
CA SER A 45 15.16 9.09 -12.18
C SER A 45 14.07 9.10 -13.26
N LEU A 46 14.10 10.14 -14.09
CA LEU A 46 13.35 10.20 -15.35
C LEU A 46 14.25 9.67 -16.48
N SER A 47 13.67 8.92 -17.42
CA SER A 47 14.42 8.37 -18.56
C SER A 47 14.64 9.42 -19.65
N GLY A 48 13.70 10.35 -19.80
CA GLY A 48 13.71 11.44 -20.77
C GLY A 48 14.38 12.73 -20.29
N SER A 49 14.88 12.78 -19.04
CA SER A 49 15.64 13.92 -18.54
C SER A 49 16.71 13.48 -17.52
N SER A 50 17.95 13.89 -17.73
CA SER A 50 19.05 13.71 -16.76
C SER A 50 19.12 14.80 -15.70
N ASP A 51 18.43 15.92 -15.93
CA ASP A 51 18.58 17.14 -15.14
C ASP A 51 17.60 17.17 -13.96
N PHE A 52 16.48 16.47 -14.10
CA PHE A 52 15.46 16.34 -13.07
C PHE A 52 15.19 14.89 -12.68
N LYS A 53 14.87 14.72 -11.40
CA LYS A 53 14.35 13.50 -10.79
C LYS A 53 12.98 13.80 -10.20
N ILE A 54 12.22 12.76 -9.90
CA ILE A 54 11.01 12.85 -9.07
C ILE A 54 11.41 12.45 -7.66
N ALA A 55 10.96 13.21 -6.67
CA ALA A 55 11.01 12.80 -5.27
C ALA A 55 9.61 12.82 -4.66
N ILE A 56 9.38 11.92 -3.70
CA ILE A 56 8.21 12.00 -2.81
C ILE A 56 8.75 12.43 -1.45
N ILE A 57 8.32 13.60 -0.99
CA ILE A 57 8.63 14.09 0.35
C ILE A 57 7.42 13.91 1.25
N LYS A 58 7.66 13.77 2.55
CA LYS A 58 6.62 13.71 3.57
C LYS A 58 6.80 14.86 4.54
N ASP A 59 5.74 15.65 4.69
CA ASP A 59 5.59 16.60 5.78
C ASP A 59 5.32 15.81 7.06
N MET A 60 6.21 15.90 8.06
CA MET A 60 6.10 15.10 9.28
C MET A 60 4.99 15.57 10.21
N ASP A 61 4.49 16.79 10.05
CA ASP A 61 3.41 17.35 10.85
C ASP A 61 2.05 16.89 10.31
N THR A 62 1.84 17.06 9.00
CA THR A 62 0.57 16.69 8.35
C THR A 62 0.53 15.24 7.87
N ARG A 63 1.68 14.58 7.78
CA ARG A 63 1.90 13.26 7.15
C ARG A 63 1.52 13.21 5.66
N TYR A 64 1.30 14.37 5.02
CA TYR A 64 1.05 14.43 3.58
C TYR A 64 2.31 14.08 2.79
N GLU A 65 2.09 13.33 1.72
CA GLU A 65 3.08 13.02 0.71
C GLU A 65 2.97 14.02 -0.43
N ILE A 66 4.07 14.70 -0.76
CA ILE A 66 4.10 15.74 -1.76
C ILE A 66 5.09 15.29 -2.86
N PRO A 67 4.61 15.01 -4.07
CA PRO A 67 5.49 14.72 -5.19
C PRO A 67 6.12 16.03 -5.69
N ILE A 68 7.43 16.01 -5.93
CA ILE A 68 8.18 17.14 -6.47
C ILE A 68 9.09 16.68 -7.60
N PHE A 69 9.32 17.54 -8.58
CA PHE A 69 10.52 17.47 -9.40
C PHE A 69 11.67 18.11 -8.64
N VAL A 70 12.84 17.50 -8.72
CA VAL A 70 14.06 18.01 -8.09
C VAL A 70 15.21 17.96 -9.07
N SER A 71 16.02 19.02 -9.13
CA SER A 71 17.23 19.03 -9.95
C SER A 71 18.21 17.94 -9.51
N LYS A 72 19.11 17.54 -10.41
CA LYS A 72 20.12 16.49 -10.15
C LYS A 72 20.95 16.73 -8.89
N ASP A 73 21.16 17.98 -8.50
CA ASP A 73 21.90 18.39 -7.30
C ASP A 73 21.03 18.62 -6.06
N GLY A 74 19.71 18.46 -6.15
CA GLY A 74 18.80 18.63 -5.00
C GLY A 74 18.44 20.08 -4.66
N LYS A 75 18.89 21.08 -5.44
CA LYS A 75 18.81 22.49 -5.04
C LYS A 75 17.58 23.24 -5.58
N THR A 76 17.03 22.79 -6.69
CA THR A 76 15.82 23.35 -7.29
C THR A 76 14.70 22.34 -7.18
N MET A 77 13.55 22.77 -6.65
CA MET A 77 12.38 21.92 -6.44
C MET A 77 11.15 22.57 -7.05
N ILE A 78 10.34 21.76 -7.73
CA ILE A 78 9.09 22.19 -8.37
C ILE A 78 7.99 21.24 -7.94
N GLY A 79 6.89 21.78 -7.40
CA GLY A 79 5.73 20.98 -7.03
C GLY A 79 5.15 20.28 -8.26
N LEU A 80 4.90 18.97 -8.13
CA LEU A 80 4.30 18.18 -9.20
C LEU A 80 2.77 18.34 -9.16
N SER A 81 2.18 18.67 -10.31
CA SER A 81 0.73 18.79 -10.49
C SER A 81 0.18 17.66 -11.36
N ASN A 82 -1.13 17.61 -11.54
CA ASN A 82 -1.78 16.70 -12.50
C ASN A 82 -1.45 17.01 -13.97
N VAL A 83 -0.78 18.13 -14.25
CA VAL A 83 -0.41 18.54 -15.60
C VAL A 83 1.07 18.22 -15.82
N PHE A 84 1.33 17.04 -16.40
CA PHE A 84 2.65 16.65 -16.89
C PHE A 84 2.53 15.93 -18.22
N PHE A 85 3.33 16.36 -19.20
CA PHE A 85 3.38 15.76 -20.53
C PHE A 85 4.84 15.52 -20.92
N SER A 86 5.12 14.37 -21.50
CA SER A 86 6.45 14.02 -21.99
C SER A 86 6.32 13.21 -23.29
N ALA A 87 7.24 13.44 -24.23
CA ALA A 87 7.40 12.57 -25.39
C ALA A 87 7.85 11.15 -24.98
N ASN A 88 8.50 11.03 -23.82
CA ASN A 88 8.78 9.74 -23.20
C ASN A 88 7.54 9.24 -22.46
N LYS A 89 6.86 8.25 -23.05
CA LYS A 89 5.67 7.63 -22.47
C LYS A 89 5.91 6.97 -21.12
N GLY A 90 7.10 6.42 -20.90
CA GLY A 90 7.46 5.79 -19.62
C GLY A 90 7.49 6.81 -18.48
N ASP A 91 8.08 7.98 -18.72
CA ASP A 91 8.10 9.07 -17.74
C ASP A 91 6.70 9.64 -17.50
N ALA A 92 5.89 9.80 -18.56
CA ALA A 92 4.51 10.25 -18.42
C ALA A 92 3.68 9.29 -17.54
N THR A 93 3.81 7.98 -17.74
CA THR A 93 3.18 6.97 -16.89
C THR A 93 3.69 7.05 -15.46
N LEU A 94 5.01 7.08 -15.27
CA LEU A 94 5.64 7.14 -13.94
C LEU A 94 5.17 8.35 -13.13
N VAL A 95 5.18 9.54 -13.73
CA VAL A 95 4.74 10.78 -13.07
C VAL A 95 3.28 10.69 -12.66
N ASN A 96 2.40 10.22 -13.56
CA ASN A 96 0.98 10.09 -13.27
C ASN A 96 0.71 9.08 -12.15
N GLU A 97 1.44 7.97 -12.12
CA GLU A 97 1.34 6.99 -11.03
C GLU A 97 1.79 7.57 -9.68
N VAL A 98 2.91 8.31 -9.66
CA VAL A 98 3.39 8.99 -8.45
C VAL A 98 2.40 10.04 -7.98
N TYR A 99 1.87 10.86 -8.88
CA TYR A 99 0.85 11.86 -8.55
C TYR A 99 -0.40 11.20 -7.97
N LYS A 100 -0.93 10.17 -8.64
CA LYS A 100 -2.12 9.46 -8.18
C LYS A 100 -1.90 8.81 -6.81
N LYS A 101 -0.77 8.12 -6.61
CA LYS A 101 -0.42 7.49 -5.34
C LYS A 101 -0.40 8.49 -4.19
N THR A 102 0.26 9.63 -4.37
CA THR A 102 0.39 10.66 -3.33
C THR A 102 -0.94 11.37 -3.05
N GLN A 103 -1.76 11.62 -4.09
CA GLN A 103 -3.12 12.15 -3.91
C GLN A 103 -4.01 11.17 -3.14
N ASP A 104 -4.01 9.89 -3.53
CA ASP A 104 -4.80 8.86 -2.85
C ASP A 104 -4.37 8.75 -1.37
N HIS A 105 -3.06 8.79 -1.07
CA HIS A 105 -2.53 8.86 0.30
C HIS A 105 -3.00 10.11 1.06
N ASN A 106 -2.94 11.29 0.45
CA ASN A 106 -3.33 12.53 1.12
C ASN A 106 -4.84 12.60 1.40
N ILE A 107 -5.68 12.06 0.51
CA ILE A 107 -7.12 11.91 0.76
C ILE A 107 -7.36 10.99 1.96
N GLN A 108 -6.62 9.88 2.05
CA GLN A 108 -6.69 8.99 3.21
C GLN A 108 -6.23 9.68 4.49
N GLN A 109 -5.14 10.45 4.42
CA GLN A 109 -4.62 11.20 5.56
C GLN A 109 -5.60 12.28 6.04
N GLN A 110 -6.26 12.99 5.12
CA GLN A 110 -7.30 13.96 5.44
C GLN A 110 -8.51 13.30 6.13
N ASN A 111 -8.83 12.08 5.74
CA ASN A 111 -9.95 11.31 6.29
C ASN A 111 -9.53 10.32 7.39
N SER A 112 -8.29 10.38 7.89
CA SER A 112 -7.72 9.31 8.72
C SER A 112 -8.52 9.10 10.01
N ALA A 113 -8.98 10.16 10.67
CA ALA A 113 -9.80 10.05 11.87
C ALA A 113 -11.12 9.32 11.60
N LYS A 114 -11.81 9.66 10.50
CA LYS A 114 -13.06 9.00 10.10
C LYS A 114 -12.82 7.54 9.69
N LEU A 115 -11.74 7.27 8.97
CA LEU A 115 -11.34 5.91 8.60
C LEU A 115 -11.03 5.06 9.84
N ASN A 116 -10.29 5.60 10.81
CA ASN A 116 -10.01 4.91 12.07
C ASN A 116 -11.32 4.58 12.80
N THR A 117 -12.19 5.56 13.00
CA THR A 117 -13.50 5.33 13.65
C THR A 117 -14.33 4.29 12.90
N LEU A 118 -14.33 4.32 11.57
CA LEU A 118 -15.00 3.31 10.75
C LEU A 118 -14.45 1.91 11.03
N PHE A 119 -13.13 1.73 10.95
CA PHE A 119 -12.47 0.44 11.15
C PHE A 119 -12.53 -0.07 12.60
N GLU A 120 -12.44 0.81 13.59
CA GLU A 120 -12.62 0.49 15.02
C GLU A 120 -14.05 0.08 15.34
N SER A 121 -15.04 0.58 14.58
CA SER A 121 -16.45 0.18 14.74
C SER A 121 -16.79 -1.19 14.15
N ILE A 122 -15.86 -1.82 13.42
CA ILE A 122 -16.06 -3.17 12.86
C ILE A 122 -15.81 -4.19 13.97
N PRO A 123 -16.73 -5.14 14.22
CA PRO A 123 -16.54 -6.18 15.22
C PRO A 123 -15.22 -6.93 15.04
N SER A 124 -14.49 -7.13 16.13
CA SER A 124 -13.18 -7.80 16.07
C SER A 124 -13.25 -9.25 15.61
N ASP A 125 -14.40 -9.92 15.80
CA ASP A 125 -14.66 -11.28 15.30
C ASP A 125 -14.91 -11.34 13.79
N TYR A 126 -15.12 -10.19 13.14
CA TYR A 126 -15.25 -10.05 11.69
C TYR A 126 -13.90 -9.78 11.02
N VAL A 127 -13.02 -9.02 11.67
CA VAL A 127 -11.75 -8.60 11.07
C VAL A 127 -10.74 -9.75 11.06
N ILE A 128 -10.36 -10.18 9.87
CA ILE A 128 -9.39 -11.26 9.67
C ILE A 128 -7.99 -10.70 9.91
N SER A 129 -7.41 -11.05 11.05
CA SER A 129 -6.08 -10.62 11.45
C SER A 129 -5.00 -11.60 10.98
N ILE A 130 -4.05 -11.12 10.18
CA ILE A 130 -2.89 -11.88 9.71
C ILE A 130 -1.62 -11.12 10.13
N PRO A 131 -0.84 -11.63 11.11
CA PRO A 131 0.33 -10.94 11.61
C PRO A 131 1.46 -10.88 10.58
N SER A 132 2.28 -9.84 10.68
CA SER A 132 3.49 -9.68 9.87
C SER A 132 4.44 -10.86 10.06
N THR A 133 5.18 -11.21 9.00
CA THR A 133 6.29 -12.17 9.08
C THR A 133 7.55 -11.55 9.68
N THR A 134 7.62 -10.22 9.76
CA THR A 134 8.71 -9.49 10.39
C THR A 134 8.45 -9.32 11.88
N LYS A 135 9.30 -9.93 12.70
CA LYS A 135 9.18 -9.91 14.17
C LYS A 135 9.22 -8.47 14.70
N GLY A 136 8.27 -8.14 15.58
CA GLY A 136 8.20 -6.83 16.24
C GLY A 136 7.54 -5.73 15.42
N ASN A 137 7.11 -6.01 14.19
CA ASN A 137 6.42 -5.03 13.36
C ASN A 137 5.08 -4.63 13.99
N GLN A 138 4.90 -3.32 14.22
CA GLN A 138 3.68 -2.74 14.81
C GLN A 138 2.76 -2.09 13.78
N LYS A 139 3.20 -2.02 12.52
CA LYS A 139 2.41 -1.42 11.43
C LYS A 139 1.16 -2.25 11.19
N ILE A 140 0.03 -1.58 11.01
CA ILE A 140 -1.26 -2.21 10.71
C ILE A 140 -1.78 -1.67 9.39
N THR A 141 -2.19 -2.57 8.49
CA THR A 141 -2.82 -2.21 7.23
C THR A 141 -4.17 -2.89 7.14
N TYR A 142 -5.22 -2.08 7.04
CA TYR A 142 -6.56 -2.54 6.69
C TYR A 142 -6.65 -2.75 5.18
N ILE A 143 -7.29 -3.84 4.79
CA ILE A 143 -7.61 -4.13 3.39
C ILE A 143 -9.10 -4.46 3.32
N VAL A 144 -9.88 -3.58 2.69
CA VAL A 144 -11.28 -3.91 2.33
C VAL A 144 -11.24 -4.64 1.00
N SER A 145 -11.81 -5.83 0.95
CA SER A 145 -11.63 -6.76 -0.16
C SER A 145 -12.91 -7.52 -0.48
N ASP A 146 -13.21 -7.66 -1.77
CA ASP A 146 -14.32 -8.48 -2.27
C ASP A 146 -13.74 -9.73 -2.98
N PRO A 147 -14.16 -10.95 -2.62
CA PRO A 147 -13.62 -12.19 -3.18
C PRO A 147 -13.89 -12.38 -4.68
N MET A 148 -14.88 -11.69 -5.24
CA MET A 148 -15.17 -11.73 -6.68
C MET A 148 -14.44 -10.65 -7.48
N CYS A 149 -13.72 -9.73 -6.81
CA CYS A 149 -13.02 -8.65 -7.49
C CYS A 149 -11.65 -9.13 -8.01
N PRO A 150 -11.37 -9.05 -9.33
CA PRO A 150 -10.08 -9.49 -9.89
C PRO A 150 -8.87 -8.77 -9.27
N HIS A 151 -9.01 -7.47 -9.00
CA HIS A 151 -7.94 -6.70 -8.34
C HIS A 151 -7.75 -7.12 -6.88
N CYS A 152 -8.81 -7.50 -6.16
CA CYS A 152 -8.71 -8.04 -4.81
C CYS A 152 -8.04 -9.42 -4.79
N GLN A 153 -8.33 -10.27 -5.78
CA GLN A 153 -7.68 -11.56 -5.95
C GLN A 153 -6.19 -11.39 -6.26
N GLN A 154 -5.83 -10.41 -7.09
CA GLN A 154 -4.44 -10.08 -7.37
C GLN A 154 -3.71 -9.54 -6.15
N GLU A 155 -4.35 -8.67 -5.36
CA GLU A 155 -3.81 -8.17 -4.09
C GLU A 155 -3.55 -9.33 -3.11
N LEU A 156 -4.48 -10.29 -3.01
CA LEU A 156 -4.32 -11.48 -2.17
C LEU A 156 -3.14 -12.35 -2.61
N LYS A 157 -2.89 -12.52 -3.93
CA LYS A 157 -1.70 -13.25 -4.41
C LYS A 157 -0.38 -12.62 -3.95
N ASN A 158 -0.38 -11.32 -3.71
CA ASN A 158 0.78 -10.56 -3.25
C ASN A 158 0.84 -10.40 -1.72
N ILE A 159 -0.04 -11.08 -0.97
CA ILE A 159 -0.19 -10.87 0.47
C ILE A 159 1.10 -11.18 1.24
N ASP A 160 1.86 -12.20 0.85
CA ASP A 160 3.11 -12.59 1.50
C ASP A 160 4.17 -11.48 1.42
N THR A 161 4.21 -10.76 0.31
CA THR A 161 5.09 -9.58 0.16
C THR A 161 4.67 -8.50 1.14
N ARG A 162 3.38 -8.20 1.23
CA ARG A 162 2.86 -7.16 2.14
C ARG A 162 3.07 -7.53 3.61
N LEU A 163 2.96 -8.81 3.97
CA LEU A 163 3.18 -9.28 5.35
C LEU A 163 4.61 -9.09 5.85
N LYS A 164 5.59 -8.86 4.97
CA LYS A 164 6.94 -8.45 5.39
C LYS A 164 6.93 -7.08 6.05
N ASP A 165 6.02 -6.21 5.62
CA ASP A 165 6.04 -4.79 5.99
C ASP A 165 4.93 -4.41 6.98
N THR A 166 3.88 -5.22 7.15
CA THR A 166 2.73 -4.86 7.99
C THR A 166 1.94 -6.05 8.52
N ASN A 167 1.22 -5.84 9.62
CA ASN A 167 0.15 -6.72 10.06
C ASN A 167 -1.11 -6.40 9.28
N ILE A 168 -1.71 -7.40 8.65
CA ILE A 168 -2.92 -7.21 7.84
C ILE A 168 -4.17 -7.38 8.71
N ARG A 169 -5.15 -6.50 8.45
CA ARG A 169 -6.52 -6.54 8.94
C ARG A 169 -7.45 -6.57 7.74
N LEU A 170 -7.80 -7.77 7.30
CA LEU A 170 -8.63 -7.97 6.13
C LEU A 170 -10.12 -7.86 6.53
N VAL A 171 -10.84 -7.03 5.80
CA VAL A 171 -12.28 -6.78 5.97
C VAL A 171 -12.96 -7.19 4.67
N LEU A 172 -13.74 -8.26 4.75
CA LEU A 172 -14.44 -8.80 3.58
C LEU A 172 -15.70 -7.98 3.32
N VAL A 173 -16.06 -7.81 2.05
CA VAL A 173 -17.31 -7.17 1.63
C VAL A 173 -17.99 -7.97 0.53
N SER A 174 -19.21 -7.56 0.18
CA SER A 174 -20.03 -8.14 -0.88
C SER A 174 -20.51 -7.08 -1.88
N PHE A 175 -19.59 -6.23 -2.35
CA PHE A 175 -19.90 -5.15 -3.28
C PHE A 175 -20.23 -5.66 -4.68
N LEU A 176 -19.73 -6.83 -5.06
CA LEU A 176 -19.98 -7.44 -6.38
C LEU A 176 -21.13 -8.46 -6.36
N GLY A 177 -22.00 -8.39 -5.36
CA GLY A 177 -23.28 -9.09 -5.34
C GLY A 177 -23.30 -10.37 -4.50
N ARG A 178 -24.28 -11.23 -4.79
CA ARG A 178 -24.63 -12.39 -3.96
C ARG A 178 -23.48 -13.38 -3.80
N GLU A 179 -22.77 -13.69 -4.89
CA GLU A 179 -21.66 -14.65 -4.82
C GLU A 179 -20.53 -14.14 -3.91
N SER A 180 -20.24 -12.83 -3.94
CA SER A 180 -19.31 -12.20 -3.01
C SER A 180 -19.76 -12.37 -1.56
N GLY A 181 -21.05 -12.17 -1.28
CA GLY A 181 -21.61 -12.38 0.05
C GLY A 181 -21.42 -13.81 0.56
N ILE A 182 -21.68 -14.80 -0.30
CA ILE A 182 -21.51 -16.21 0.06
C ILE A 182 -20.03 -16.57 0.26
N LYS A 183 -19.14 -16.15 -0.65
CA LYS A 183 -17.70 -16.40 -0.51
C LYS A 183 -17.13 -15.73 0.73
N SER A 184 -17.48 -14.47 1.00
CA SER A 184 -17.04 -13.75 2.20
C SER A 184 -17.52 -14.43 3.47
N ALA A 185 -18.78 -14.88 3.51
CA ALA A 185 -19.33 -15.63 4.64
C ALA A 185 -18.61 -16.97 4.84
N LEU A 186 -18.34 -17.71 3.77
CA LEU A 186 -17.55 -18.96 3.83
C LEU A 186 -16.15 -18.75 4.40
N VAL A 187 -15.48 -17.64 4.05
CA VAL A 187 -14.19 -17.31 4.66
C VAL A 187 -14.36 -17.11 6.15
N LEU A 188 -15.33 -16.30 6.60
CA LEU A 188 -15.57 -16.05 8.03
C LEU A 188 -15.88 -17.33 8.80
N GLU A 189 -16.54 -18.30 8.20
CA GLU A 189 -16.78 -19.61 8.79
C GLU A 189 -15.51 -20.44 8.92
N LYS A 190 -14.81 -20.65 7.80
CA LYS A 190 -13.63 -21.53 7.76
C LYS A 190 -12.47 -20.95 8.54
N ILE A 191 -12.30 -19.63 8.54
CA ILE A 191 -11.10 -19.00 9.12
C ILE A 191 -11.05 -19.08 10.65
N LYS A 192 -12.18 -19.35 11.30
CA LYS A 192 -12.25 -19.56 12.76
C LYS A 192 -11.47 -20.79 13.22
N THR A 193 -11.27 -21.78 12.35
CA THR A 193 -10.49 -22.99 12.67
C THR A 193 -9.00 -22.83 12.39
N ALA A 194 -8.61 -21.81 11.62
CA ALA A 194 -7.22 -21.53 11.26
C ALA A 194 -6.49 -20.80 12.39
N LYS A 195 -5.39 -21.39 12.86
CA LYS A 195 -4.58 -20.88 13.98
C LYS A 195 -3.37 -20.10 13.50
N THR A 196 -2.86 -20.44 12.32
CA THR A 196 -1.63 -19.86 11.76
C THR A 196 -1.91 -18.88 10.61
N PRO A 197 -1.00 -17.95 10.32
CA PRO A 197 -1.12 -17.08 9.16
C PRO A 197 -1.23 -17.86 7.84
N SER A 198 -0.44 -18.93 7.70
CA SER A 198 -0.44 -19.77 6.49
C SER A 198 -1.78 -20.48 6.25
N GLU A 199 -2.40 -21.03 7.31
CA GLU A 199 -3.74 -21.63 7.21
C GLU A 199 -4.79 -20.59 6.79
N LYS A 200 -4.74 -19.38 7.36
CA LYS A 200 -5.65 -18.29 6.99
C LYS A 200 -5.50 -17.89 5.51
N ILE A 201 -4.25 -17.75 5.05
CA ILE A 201 -3.94 -17.41 3.64
C ILE A 201 -4.39 -18.55 2.71
N SER A 202 -4.21 -19.80 3.10
CA SER A 202 -4.67 -20.96 2.32
C SER A 202 -6.20 -20.94 2.13
N ILE A 203 -6.96 -20.71 3.20
CA ILE A 203 -8.43 -20.56 3.13
C ILE A 203 -8.84 -19.41 2.21
N LEU A 204 -8.16 -18.26 2.33
CA LEU A 204 -8.42 -17.11 1.47
C LEU A 204 -8.16 -17.47 0.01
N ASN A 205 -7.00 -18.06 -0.31
CA ASN A 205 -6.63 -18.47 -1.67
C ASN A 205 -7.59 -19.50 -2.27
N GLU A 206 -8.05 -20.47 -1.48
CA GLU A 206 -9.05 -21.45 -1.90
C GLU A 206 -10.34 -20.75 -2.33
N ILE A 207 -10.88 -19.88 -1.49
CA ILE A 207 -12.20 -19.27 -1.71
C ILE A 207 -12.15 -18.13 -2.75
N TYR A 208 -11.08 -17.34 -2.77
CA TYR A 208 -10.87 -16.27 -3.77
C TYR A 208 -10.55 -16.81 -5.16
N ASN A 209 -10.27 -18.11 -5.30
CA ASN A 209 -10.05 -18.70 -6.61
C ASN A 209 -11.31 -18.47 -7.50
N PRO A 210 -11.15 -17.92 -8.72
CA PRO A 210 -12.28 -17.74 -9.65
C PRO A 210 -13.04 -19.04 -9.96
N MET A 211 -12.36 -20.19 -9.89
CA MET A 211 -12.95 -21.51 -10.12
C MET A 211 -13.66 -22.08 -8.91
N TYR A 212 -13.53 -21.47 -7.72
CA TYR A 212 -14.21 -21.92 -6.52
C TYR A 212 -15.70 -21.65 -6.63
N LYS A 213 -16.50 -22.73 -6.60
CA LYS A 213 -17.96 -22.66 -6.61
C LYS A 213 -18.48 -22.79 -5.18
N PRO A 214 -19.07 -21.73 -4.60
CA PRO A 214 -19.56 -21.81 -3.23
C PRO A 214 -20.82 -22.69 -3.16
N SER A 215 -20.86 -23.60 -2.18
CA SER A 215 -22.02 -24.47 -1.93
C SER A 215 -23.12 -23.81 -1.08
N GLY A 216 -22.96 -22.53 -0.73
CA GLY A 216 -23.78 -21.81 0.25
C GLY A 216 -23.00 -21.51 1.54
N ALA A 217 -23.53 -20.62 2.38
CA ALA A 217 -22.97 -20.24 3.67
C ALA A 217 -24.10 -20.08 4.70
N LYS A 218 -23.77 -20.03 5.99
CA LYS A 218 -24.74 -19.76 7.05
C LYS A 218 -25.34 -18.36 6.88
N ASP A 219 -26.65 -18.27 6.94
CA ASP A 219 -27.37 -16.99 6.84
C ASP A 219 -26.89 -15.94 7.86
N THR A 220 -26.45 -16.38 9.04
CA THR A 220 -25.89 -15.48 10.06
C THR A 220 -24.61 -14.81 9.61
N GLU A 221 -23.74 -15.51 8.89
CA GLU A 221 -22.47 -14.97 8.39
C GLU A 221 -22.70 -14.13 7.13
N ILE A 222 -23.63 -14.53 6.26
CA ILE A 222 -24.08 -13.70 5.13
C ILE A 222 -24.60 -12.35 5.63
N LYS A 223 -25.50 -12.34 6.62
CA LYS A 223 -26.02 -11.10 7.22
C LYS A 223 -24.92 -10.25 7.86
N LYS A 224 -23.92 -10.86 8.49
CA LYS A 224 -22.75 -10.13 9.01
C LYS A 224 -22.02 -9.42 7.87
N VAL A 225 -21.75 -10.12 6.76
CA VAL A 225 -21.09 -9.54 5.58
C VAL A 225 -21.90 -8.40 4.98
N GLU A 226 -23.22 -8.58 4.83
CA GLU A 226 -24.12 -7.55 4.31
C GLU A 226 -24.11 -6.31 5.19
N ASN A 227 -24.20 -6.48 6.52
CA ASN A 227 -24.18 -5.36 7.47
C ASN A 227 -22.86 -4.60 7.44
N ILE A 228 -21.71 -5.29 7.37
CA ILE A 228 -20.41 -4.64 7.27
C ILE A 228 -20.22 -3.97 5.91
N SER A 229 -20.63 -4.61 4.82
CA SER A 229 -20.60 -4.01 3.49
C SER A 229 -21.44 -2.73 3.44
N LYS A 230 -22.65 -2.77 3.99
CA LYS A 230 -23.52 -1.60 4.11
C LYS A 230 -22.87 -0.50 4.96
N LYS A 231 -22.34 -0.83 6.13
CA LYS A 231 -21.64 0.15 6.99
C LYS A 231 -20.47 0.84 6.27
N ILE A 232 -19.69 0.08 5.50
CA ILE A 232 -18.57 0.65 4.72
C ILE A 232 -19.10 1.54 3.60
N SER A 233 -20.12 1.09 2.88
CA SER A 233 -20.74 1.88 1.81
C SER A 233 -21.35 3.18 2.33
N ASP A 234 -22.11 3.12 3.44
CA ASP A 234 -22.77 4.27 4.07
C ASP A 234 -21.77 5.30 4.65
N SER A 235 -20.49 4.95 4.76
CA SER A 235 -19.45 5.90 5.19
C SER A 235 -19.12 6.96 4.14
N ASP A 236 -19.44 6.72 2.87
CA ASP A 236 -19.09 7.53 1.69
C ASP A 236 -17.58 7.81 1.49
N ILE A 237 -16.72 7.22 2.32
CA ILE A 237 -15.26 7.40 2.24
C ILE A 237 -14.64 6.30 1.36
N ILE A 238 -15.06 5.05 1.53
CA ILE A 238 -14.54 3.89 0.78
C ILE A 238 -15.46 3.61 -0.40
N LYS A 239 -14.99 3.89 -1.62
CA LYS A 239 -15.79 3.81 -2.85
C LYS A 239 -15.39 2.69 -3.82
N TYR A 240 -14.32 1.98 -3.52
CA TYR A 240 -13.77 0.93 -4.38
C TYR A 240 -13.07 -0.15 -3.55
N VAL A 241 -12.80 -1.30 -4.18
CA VAL A 241 -12.00 -2.39 -3.62
C VAL A 241 -11.00 -2.92 -4.66
N PRO A 242 -9.80 -3.40 -4.27
CA PRO A 242 -9.30 -3.41 -2.89
C PRO A 242 -9.02 -2.00 -2.38
N TYR A 243 -9.46 -1.70 -1.17
CA TYR A 243 -9.13 -0.44 -0.50
C TYR A 243 -8.10 -0.72 0.58
N ILE A 244 -6.93 -0.13 0.45
CA ILE A 244 -5.78 -0.37 1.32
C ILE A 244 -5.56 0.88 2.15
N TYR A 245 -5.57 0.72 3.47
CA TYR A 245 -5.42 1.82 4.42
C TYR A 245 -4.38 1.45 5.48
N GLU A 246 -3.31 2.24 5.56
CA GLU A 246 -2.36 2.15 6.66
C GLU A 246 -2.95 2.84 7.90
N TYR A 247 -3.26 2.05 8.92
CA TYR A 247 -3.90 2.55 10.13
C TYR A 247 -3.03 3.61 10.82
N GLN A 248 -3.58 4.80 11.01
CA GLN A 248 -2.86 5.92 11.61
C GLN A 248 -3.35 6.09 13.04
N LYS A 249 -2.62 5.58 14.04
CA LYS A 249 -2.94 5.92 15.44
C LYS A 249 -2.72 7.41 15.71
#